data_AF-A0A1E1XCN1-F1
#
_entry.id   AF-A0A1E1XCN1-F1
#
_cell.length_a   1.000
_cell.length_b   1.000
_cell.length_c   1.000
_cell.angle_alpha   90.00
_cell.angle_beta   90.00
_cell.angle_gamma   90.00
#
_symmetry.space_group_name_H-M   'P 1'
#
loop_
_entity.id
_entity.type
_entity.pdbx_description
1 polymer ?
#
loop_
_entity_poly.entity_id
_entity_poly.type
_entity_poly.pdbx_seq_one_letter_code
_entity_poly.pdbx_strand_id
1 'polypeptide(L)'
;MEQPSAQQQEQPKLAGRGAEAAPAAEDNQSAAATAEAQMDSRTETTTTTTATSCTSPSVEQPPQSVYHIKWVRWNNQKTPIITQNENGPCPLIAIINVLTLKGLIKLPHTLDVVTVEQLMEHLGDCILSSIPKDIPESAQLNYEQNMHDAIAILPKLQTGLDVNVRFTGVKDFEYTPECIVFDLLRIPLYHGWLLDPECPEVLAAVGNCSYNQLVERIINNKSSTKPEVVTEALIAEAFLERTASQLTYHGLCELNSTLAEEEPCVLFRNNHFITLYKRKDRMYQLVTDQGFLNEADVVWETLINCEGDGQFADSEFAINPPKPRCLTTEQQIDQDEELAKQLQEEENHRAASRSSVRSGTPQAAGGAASTQQQQQQQPRHNNSPPSKKDCTIL
;
A
#
# COMPACT_ATOMS: atom_id res chain seq x y z
N MET A 1 -48.59 33.49 -3.69
CA MET A 1 -48.30 34.56 -4.67
C MET A 1 -47.88 35.76 -3.87
N GLU A 2 -46.59 36.05 -3.82
CA GLU A 2 -46.00 37.37 -3.58
C GLU A 2 -44.48 37.19 -3.62
N GLN A 3 -43.86 37.73 -4.68
CA GLN A 3 -42.42 37.97 -4.78
C GLN A 3 -42.12 39.33 -4.14
N PRO A 4 -40.86 39.56 -3.73
CA PRO A 4 -40.24 40.83 -4.06
C PRO A 4 -38.84 40.67 -4.68
N SER A 5 -38.76 41.13 -5.92
CA SER A 5 -37.81 42.11 -6.46
C SER A 5 -36.32 42.03 -6.07
N ALA A 6 -35.54 41.63 -7.06
CA ALA A 6 -34.10 41.82 -7.17
C ALA A 6 -33.72 43.32 -7.24
N GLN A 7 -32.72 43.72 -6.46
CA GLN A 7 -31.99 44.97 -6.63
C GLN A 7 -30.69 44.70 -7.37
N GLN A 8 -30.59 45.24 -8.58
CA GLN A 8 -29.36 45.43 -9.34
C GLN A 8 -28.56 46.57 -8.70
N GLN A 9 -27.24 46.37 -8.53
CA GLN A 9 -26.30 47.44 -8.23
C GLN A 9 -25.23 47.47 -9.32
N GLU A 10 -25.16 48.62 -9.99
CA GLU A 10 -24.32 48.94 -11.14
C GLU A 10 -22.84 49.05 -10.78
N GLN A 11 -21.99 48.53 -11.67
CA GLN A 11 -20.56 48.86 -11.77
C GLN A 11 -20.38 50.15 -12.58
N PRO A 12 -19.37 51.01 -12.29
CA PRO A 12 -18.98 52.07 -13.20
C PRO A 12 -17.92 51.60 -14.21
N LYS A 13 -18.22 51.78 -15.51
CA LYS A 13 -17.29 51.75 -16.66
C LYS A 13 -16.93 53.17 -17.08
N LEU A 14 -15.64 53.44 -17.28
CA LEU A 14 -15.05 54.41 -18.24
C LEU A 14 -13.59 53.95 -18.45
N ALA A 15 -13.19 53.27 -19.54
CA ALA A 15 -12.91 53.77 -20.91
C ALA A 15 -12.07 55.07 -20.91
N GLY A 16 -10.87 55.18 -21.49
CA GLY A 16 -10.05 54.31 -22.34
C GLY A 16 -9.15 55.22 -23.20
N ARG A 17 -7.89 54.85 -23.47
CA ARG A 17 -7.12 55.16 -24.69
C ARG A 17 -5.65 54.77 -24.54
N GLY A 18 -5.10 54.17 -25.60
CA GLY A 18 -3.65 54.06 -25.82
C GLY A 18 -3.24 52.73 -26.44
N ALA A 19 -3.45 52.59 -27.75
CA ALA A 19 -2.89 51.53 -28.58
C ALA A 19 -1.51 51.96 -29.08
N GLU A 20 -0.52 51.06 -29.06
CA GLU A 20 0.68 51.01 -29.91
C GLU A 20 1.43 49.72 -29.51
N ALA A 21 1.48 48.68 -30.35
CA ALA A 21 2.32 48.48 -31.54
C ALA A 21 3.44 47.47 -31.22
N ALA A 22 3.30 46.27 -31.80
CA ALA A 22 4.35 45.27 -31.87
C ALA A 22 5.46 45.73 -32.83
N PRO A 23 6.73 45.31 -32.64
CA PRO A 23 7.67 45.21 -33.72
C PRO A 23 7.81 43.76 -34.21
N ALA A 24 7.90 43.68 -35.53
CA ALA A 24 8.12 42.50 -36.33
C ALA A 24 9.57 42.00 -36.24
N ALA A 25 9.73 40.79 -36.77
CA ALA A 25 10.98 40.10 -37.03
C ALA A 25 11.97 40.91 -37.89
N GLU A 26 13.26 40.73 -37.61
CA GLU A 26 14.32 40.91 -38.60
C GLU A 26 15.11 39.61 -38.74
N ASP A 27 15.15 39.16 -39.99
CA ASP A 27 16.06 38.17 -40.55
C ASP A 27 17.53 38.54 -40.30
N ASN A 28 18.37 37.52 -40.09
CA ASN A 28 19.69 37.56 -40.68
C ASN A 28 20.07 36.17 -41.21
N GLN A 29 19.95 36.01 -42.53
CA GLN A 29 20.54 34.94 -43.31
C GLN A 29 22.01 35.27 -43.64
N SER A 30 22.88 34.29 -43.44
CA SER A 30 24.08 34.07 -44.26
C SER A 30 24.23 32.54 -44.34
N ALA A 31 23.67 31.89 -45.37
CA ALA A 31 24.32 31.61 -46.65
C ALA A 31 25.62 30.79 -46.47
N ALA A 32 25.53 29.46 -46.64
CA ALA A 32 25.87 28.75 -47.88
C ALA A 32 27.35 28.26 -47.81
N ALA A 33 27.75 27.09 -48.28
CA ALA A 33 27.24 26.32 -49.40
C ALA A 33 27.82 24.89 -49.40
N THR A 34 27.06 23.96 -50.02
CA THR A 34 27.48 22.93 -51.02
C THR A 34 28.55 21.88 -50.62
N ALA A 35 28.51 20.62 -51.05
CA ALA A 35 27.91 19.99 -52.24
C ALA A 35 27.70 18.48 -51.94
N GLU A 36 26.57 17.89 -52.34
CA GLU A 36 26.37 17.02 -53.53
C GLU A 36 26.94 15.59 -53.37
N ALA A 37 26.05 14.58 -53.36
CA ALA A 37 25.70 13.68 -54.49
C ALA A 37 26.67 12.46 -54.53
N GLN A 38 26.34 11.19 -54.81
CA GLN A 38 25.34 10.45 -55.61
C GLN A 38 25.49 8.98 -55.13
N MET A 39 24.44 8.18 -54.87
CA MET A 39 23.64 7.35 -55.79
C MET A 39 24.42 6.38 -56.71
N ASP A 40 24.36 5.06 -56.40
CA ASP A 40 24.17 3.91 -57.34
C ASP A 40 24.04 2.62 -56.47
N SER A 41 22.95 1.84 -56.46
CA SER A 41 22.35 0.95 -57.49
C SER A 41 22.87 -0.50 -57.44
N ARG A 42 21.92 -1.44 -57.17
CA ARG A 42 21.72 -2.84 -57.65
C ARG A 42 22.96 -3.70 -57.96
N THR A 43 23.09 -4.98 -57.63
CA THR A 43 22.22 -6.19 -57.68
C THR A 43 23.16 -7.31 -57.16
N GLU A 44 22.77 -8.42 -56.54
CA GLU A 44 22.29 -9.67 -57.17
C GLU A 44 22.47 -10.84 -56.17
N THR A 45 21.88 -11.97 -56.51
CA THR A 45 21.39 -13.06 -55.65
C THR A 45 22.39 -14.22 -55.45
N THR A 46 22.23 -14.93 -54.32
CA THR A 46 22.51 -16.37 -54.07
C THR A 46 23.97 -16.88 -54.02
N THR A 47 24.35 -17.42 -52.85
CA THR A 47 25.04 -18.72 -52.78
C THR A 47 24.86 -19.39 -51.41
N THR A 48 24.46 -20.65 -51.47
CA THR A 48 24.24 -21.59 -50.37
C THR A 48 25.57 -22.20 -49.93
N THR A 49 25.92 -22.13 -48.64
CA THR A 49 26.80 -23.14 -48.01
C THR A 49 26.51 -23.30 -46.51
N THR A 50 26.45 -24.56 -46.12
CA THR A 50 26.18 -25.25 -44.85
C THR A 50 27.03 -24.88 -43.63
N ALA A 51 26.37 -25.06 -42.47
CA ALA A 51 26.87 -25.45 -41.13
C ALA A 51 27.66 -24.42 -40.30
N THR A 52 27.11 -24.02 -39.16
CA THR A 52 27.58 -24.40 -37.81
C THR A 52 26.59 -23.87 -36.77
N SER A 53 26.05 -24.75 -35.93
CA SER A 53 25.18 -24.44 -34.80
C SER A 53 25.95 -23.69 -33.72
N CYS A 54 25.62 -22.42 -33.50
CA CYS A 54 26.04 -21.66 -32.33
C CYS A 54 24.84 -21.52 -31.39
N THR A 55 24.82 -22.36 -30.36
CA THR A 55 24.00 -22.18 -29.14
C THR A 55 24.28 -20.80 -28.57
N SER A 56 23.30 -19.91 -28.67
CA SER A 56 23.30 -18.64 -27.96
C SER A 56 23.08 -18.94 -26.47
N PRO A 57 23.81 -18.29 -25.55
CA PRO A 57 23.49 -18.38 -24.14
C PRO A 57 22.09 -17.78 -23.97
N SER A 58 21.18 -18.55 -23.38
CA SER A 58 19.88 -18.03 -22.97
C SER A 58 20.15 -16.88 -22.01
N VAL A 59 19.75 -15.67 -22.42
CA VAL A 59 19.62 -14.54 -21.50
C VAL A 59 18.62 -15.01 -20.46
N GLU A 60 19.09 -15.32 -19.25
CA GLU A 60 18.21 -15.53 -18.10
C GLU A 60 17.37 -14.27 -17.98
N GLN A 61 16.10 -14.38 -18.38
CA GLN A 61 15.15 -13.32 -18.10
C GLN A 61 15.07 -13.19 -16.59
N PRO A 62 15.06 -11.96 -16.05
CA PRO A 62 14.86 -11.77 -14.63
C PRO A 62 13.59 -12.53 -14.21
N PRO A 63 13.57 -13.12 -13.01
CA PRO A 63 12.40 -13.84 -12.53
C PRO A 63 11.17 -12.92 -12.66
N GLN A 64 10.18 -13.34 -13.44
CA GLN A 64 8.94 -12.60 -13.60
C GLN A 64 8.35 -12.39 -12.20
N SER A 65 8.04 -11.14 -11.84
CA SER A 65 7.39 -10.85 -10.56
C SER A 65 5.97 -11.42 -10.61
N VAL A 66 5.74 -12.49 -9.86
CA VAL A 66 4.46 -13.21 -9.79
C VAL A 66 3.75 -12.86 -8.48
N TYR A 67 2.44 -12.62 -8.56
CA TYR A 67 1.56 -12.38 -7.43
C TYR A 67 0.56 -13.51 -7.27
N HIS A 68 0.23 -13.86 -6.03
CA HIS A 68 -0.81 -14.85 -5.74
C HIS A 68 -2.21 -14.25 -5.82
N ILE A 69 -3.16 -15.07 -6.28
CA ILE A 69 -4.57 -14.72 -6.40
C ILE A 69 -5.33 -15.37 -5.24
N LYS A 70 -5.92 -14.54 -4.38
CA LYS A 70 -6.92 -14.95 -3.39
C LYS A 70 -8.31 -14.85 -4.00
N TRP A 71 -9.00 -15.98 -4.14
CA TRP A 71 -10.37 -16.00 -4.64
C TRP A 71 -11.38 -15.80 -3.51
N VAL A 72 -12.13 -14.71 -3.55
CA VAL A 72 -13.14 -14.36 -2.53
C VAL A 72 -14.55 -14.35 -3.12
N ARG A 73 -15.57 -14.39 -2.27
CA ARG A 73 -16.94 -14.12 -2.68
C ARG A 73 -17.17 -12.61 -2.62
N TRP A 74 -17.65 -12.02 -3.71
CA TRP A 74 -17.95 -10.60 -3.77
C TRP A 74 -19.17 -10.39 -4.65
N ASN A 75 -20.22 -9.73 -4.14
CA ASN A 75 -21.50 -9.53 -4.84
C ASN A 75 -22.04 -10.84 -5.46
N ASN A 76 -22.01 -11.93 -4.68
CA ASN A 76 -22.39 -13.30 -5.08
C ASN A 76 -21.59 -13.89 -6.25
N GLN A 77 -20.43 -13.32 -6.60
CA GLN A 77 -19.53 -13.82 -7.63
C GLN A 77 -18.18 -14.23 -7.01
N LYS A 78 -17.48 -15.15 -7.68
CA LYS A 78 -16.12 -15.54 -7.33
C LYS A 78 -15.16 -14.51 -7.95
N THR A 79 -14.56 -13.67 -7.12
CA THR A 79 -13.78 -12.50 -7.56
C THR A 79 -12.31 -12.65 -7.13
N PRO A 80 -11.35 -12.35 -8.01
CA PRO A 80 -9.93 -12.43 -7.67
C PRO A 80 -9.47 -11.17 -6.91
N ILE A 81 -8.73 -11.39 -5.84
CA ILE A 81 -7.97 -10.38 -5.10
C ILE A 81 -6.50 -10.72 -5.22
N ILE A 82 -5.69 -9.77 -5.67
CA ILE A 82 -4.25 -9.91 -5.80
C ILE A 82 -3.61 -9.61 -4.45
N THR A 83 -2.79 -10.54 -3.97
CA THR A 83 -2.05 -10.39 -2.70
C THR A 83 -0.63 -9.87 -2.93
N GLN A 84 -0.06 -9.28 -1.90
CA GLN A 84 1.27 -8.67 -1.87
C GLN A 84 2.14 -9.33 -0.80
N ASN A 85 3.42 -9.53 -1.11
CA ASN A 85 4.45 -10.08 -0.22
C ASN A 85 5.68 -9.16 -0.08
N GLU A 86 5.86 -8.19 -0.98
CA GLU A 86 7.02 -7.28 -1.01
C GLU A 86 6.56 -5.82 -1.11
N ASN A 87 7.31 -4.88 -0.54
CA ASN A 87 7.03 -3.44 -0.68
C ASN A 87 7.32 -2.95 -2.10
N GLY A 88 6.49 -2.06 -2.65
CA GLY A 88 6.67 -1.50 -4.00
C GLY A 88 5.40 -1.52 -4.85
N PRO A 89 4.87 -2.69 -5.24
CA PRO A 89 3.78 -2.82 -6.21
C PRO A 89 2.38 -2.49 -5.65
N CYS A 90 2.29 -1.94 -4.44
CA CYS A 90 1.01 -1.61 -3.80
C CYS A 90 0.11 -0.66 -4.62
N PRO A 91 0.61 0.34 -5.37
CA PRO A 91 -0.28 1.17 -6.19
C PRO A 91 -0.96 0.34 -7.29
N LEU A 92 -0.19 -0.50 -7.99
CA LEU A 92 -0.72 -1.41 -9.01
C LEU A 92 -1.75 -2.37 -8.40
N ILE A 93 -1.40 -3.03 -7.30
CA ILE A 93 -2.27 -4.02 -6.64
C ILE A 93 -3.56 -3.36 -6.15
N ALA A 94 -3.49 -2.17 -5.54
CA ALA A 94 -4.66 -1.44 -5.06
C ALA A 94 -5.62 -1.08 -6.22
N ILE A 95 -5.08 -0.62 -7.34
CA ILE A 95 -5.85 -0.30 -8.55
C ILE A 95 -6.49 -1.57 -9.13
N ILE A 96 -5.71 -2.64 -9.33
CA ILE A 96 -6.22 -3.90 -9.89
C ILE A 96 -7.35 -4.46 -9.02
N ASN A 97 -7.17 -4.46 -7.70
CA ASN A 97 -8.20 -4.96 -6.78
C ASN A 97 -9.48 -4.11 -6.82
N VAL A 98 -9.37 -2.79 -6.96
CA VAL A 98 -10.55 -1.94 -7.21
C VAL A 98 -11.24 -2.34 -8.52
N LEU A 99 -10.49 -2.57 -9.60
CA LEU A 99 -11.04 -2.93 -10.90
C LEU A 99 -11.67 -4.34 -10.91
N THR A 100 -11.10 -5.31 -10.20
CA THR A 100 -11.69 -6.65 -10.05
C THR A 100 -12.96 -6.62 -9.20
N LEU A 101 -12.97 -5.85 -8.10
CA LEU A 101 -14.16 -5.63 -7.26
C LEU A 101 -15.27 -4.88 -8.00
N LYS A 102 -14.93 -3.95 -8.90
CA LYS A 102 -15.87 -3.30 -9.83
C LYS A 102 -16.32 -4.21 -10.98
N GLY A 103 -15.71 -5.39 -11.13
CA GLY A 103 -16.03 -6.36 -12.19
C GLY A 103 -15.54 -5.96 -13.58
N LEU A 104 -14.63 -4.99 -13.67
CA LEU A 104 -14.01 -4.50 -14.90
C LEU A 104 -12.89 -5.41 -15.39
N ILE A 105 -12.18 -6.05 -14.46
CA ILE A 105 -11.19 -7.10 -14.74
C ILE A 105 -11.76 -8.45 -14.29
N LYS A 106 -11.64 -9.46 -15.16
CA LYS A 106 -12.00 -10.85 -14.86
C LYS A 106 -10.84 -11.75 -15.21
N LEU A 107 -10.43 -12.58 -14.25
CA LEU A 107 -9.39 -13.59 -14.46
C LEU A 107 -10.02 -14.99 -14.60
N PRO A 108 -9.42 -15.91 -15.37
CA PRO A 108 -9.84 -17.31 -15.39
C PRO A 108 -9.76 -17.96 -14.00
N HIS A 109 -10.81 -18.68 -13.59
CA HIS A 109 -10.88 -19.32 -12.25
C HIS A 109 -9.85 -20.44 -12.01
N THR A 110 -9.09 -20.82 -13.03
CA THR A 110 -8.02 -21.82 -12.97
C THR A 110 -6.67 -21.21 -12.58
N LEU A 111 -6.57 -19.88 -12.48
CA LEU A 111 -5.34 -19.20 -12.08
C LEU A 111 -5.27 -19.05 -10.57
N ASP A 112 -4.14 -19.45 -10.00
CA ASP A 112 -3.78 -19.19 -8.60
C ASP A 112 -2.69 -18.10 -8.47
N VAL A 113 -2.09 -17.72 -9.60
CA VAL A 113 -1.03 -16.73 -9.71
C VAL A 113 -1.21 -15.88 -10.97
N VAL A 114 -0.68 -14.66 -10.94
CA VAL A 114 -0.68 -13.71 -12.07
C VAL A 114 0.66 -12.99 -12.14
N THR A 115 1.17 -12.73 -13.33
CA THR A 115 2.42 -11.97 -13.51
C THR A 115 2.16 -10.48 -13.55
N VAL A 116 3.20 -9.68 -13.25
CA VAL A 116 3.11 -8.22 -13.38
C VAL A 116 2.74 -7.80 -14.80
N GLU A 117 3.26 -8.46 -15.84
CA GLU A 117 2.93 -8.15 -17.24
C GLU A 117 1.44 -8.34 -17.53
N GLN A 118 0.83 -9.41 -17.01
CA GLN A 118 -0.60 -9.65 -17.16
C GLN A 118 -1.43 -8.58 -16.43
N LEU A 119 -1.00 -8.15 -15.24
CA LEU A 119 -1.66 -7.05 -14.53
C LEU A 119 -1.57 -5.74 -15.31
N MET A 120 -0.41 -5.44 -15.88
CA MET A 120 -0.20 -4.25 -16.71
C MET A 120 -1.03 -4.29 -18.00
N GLU A 121 -1.15 -5.45 -18.64
CA GLU A 121 -1.99 -5.65 -19.82
C GLU A 121 -3.46 -5.36 -19.50
N HIS A 122 -4.00 -5.97 -18.44
CA HIS A 122 -5.38 -5.71 -18.00
C HIS A 122 -5.61 -4.24 -17.61
N LEU A 123 -4.63 -3.61 -16.98
CA LEU A 123 -4.70 -2.19 -16.63
C LEU A 123 -4.73 -1.32 -17.90
N GLY A 124 -3.86 -1.60 -18.87
CA GLY A 124 -3.84 -0.92 -20.17
C GLY A 124 -5.17 -1.04 -20.91
N ASP A 125 -5.74 -2.25 -20.96
CA ASP A 125 -7.05 -2.50 -21.57
C ASP A 125 -8.18 -1.71 -20.88
N CYS A 126 -8.14 -1.59 -19.55
CA CYS A 126 -9.12 -0.80 -18.80
C CYS A 126 -9.00 0.70 -19.11
N ILE A 127 -7.77 1.23 -19.18
CA ILE A 127 -7.55 2.64 -19.54
C ILE A 127 -8.06 2.90 -20.97
N LEU A 128 -7.72 2.04 -21.93
CA LEU A 128 -8.19 2.15 -23.32
C LEU A 128 -9.71 1.98 -23.45
N SER A 129 -10.32 1.16 -22.60
CA SER A 129 -11.78 0.98 -22.58
C SER A 129 -12.52 2.13 -21.90
N SER A 130 -11.82 2.93 -21.08
CA SER A 130 -12.38 4.11 -20.42
C SER A 130 -12.55 5.31 -21.35
N ILE A 131 -11.99 5.24 -22.56
CA ILE A 131 -12.06 6.28 -23.59
C ILE A 131 -13.53 6.62 -23.92
N PRO A 132 -13.99 7.86 -23.65
CA PRO A 132 -15.31 8.29 -24.05
C PRO A 132 -15.46 8.21 -25.57
N LYS A 133 -16.59 7.68 -26.06
CA LYS A 133 -16.83 7.52 -27.49
C LYS A 133 -17.03 8.85 -28.23
N ASP A 134 -17.48 9.87 -27.49
CA ASP A 134 -17.78 11.21 -28.02
C ASP A 134 -17.00 12.26 -27.21
N ILE A 135 -15.72 12.47 -27.56
CA ILE A 135 -14.90 13.53 -26.97
C ILE A 135 -15.13 14.82 -27.78
N PRO A 136 -15.53 15.94 -27.15
CA PRO A 136 -15.60 17.22 -27.84
C PRO A 136 -14.24 17.59 -28.45
N GLU A 137 -14.21 18.15 -29.66
CA GLU A 137 -12.97 18.52 -30.37
C GLU A 137 -12.05 19.41 -29.50
N SER A 138 -12.64 20.30 -28.69
CA SER A 138 -11.91 21.16 -27.75
C SER A 138 -11.20 20.40 -26.61
N ALA A 139 -11.62 19.18 -26.31
CA ALA A 139 -11.08 18.36 -25.21
C ALA A 139 -10.24 17.17 -25.71
N GLN A 140 -10.21 16.93 -27.03
CA GLN A 140 -9.55 15.77 -27.61
C GLN A 140 -8.04 15.76 -27.35
N LEU A 141 -7.37 16.88 -27.60
CA LEU A 141 -5.92 17.00 -27.35
C LEU A 141 -5.56 16.80 -25.86
N ASN A 142 -6.39 17.33 -24.95
CA ASN A 142 -6.19 17.14 -23.52
C ASN A 142 -6.31 15.67 -23.13
N TYR A 143 -7.30 14.97 -23.69
CA TYR A 143 -7.49 13.55 -23.44
C TYR A 143 -6.34 12.70 -24.01
N GLU A 144 -5.89 13.00 -25.23
CA GLU A 144 -4.74 12.32 -25.85
C GLU A 144 -3.45 12.52 -25.03
N GLN A 145 -3.22 13.72 -24.52
CA GLN A 145 -2.09 14.00 -23.62
C GLN A 145 -2.22 13.20 -22.32
N ASN A 146 -3.38 13.20 -21.68
CA ASN A 146 -3.61 12.45 -20.45
C ASN A 146 -3.36 10.94 -20.64
N MET A 147 -3.75 10.40 -21.80
CA MET A 147 -3.50 9.01 -22.16
C MET A 147 -2.00 8.71 -22.33
N HIS A 148 -1.28 9.60 -23.01
CA HIS A 148 0.17 9.46 -23.19
C HIS A 148 0.89 9.49 -21.83
N ASP A 149 0.51 10.42 -20.96
CA ASP A 149 1.08 10.57 -19.62
C ASP A 149 0.77 9.35 -18.74
N ALA A 150 -0.46 8.81 -18.83
CA ALA A 150 -0.83 7.58 -18.16
C ALA A 150 0.04 6.38 -18.58
N ILE A 151 0.26 6.19 -19.88
CA ILE A 151 1.10 5.11 -20.39
C ILE A 151 2.56 5.27 -19.91
N ALA A 152 3.05 6.50 -19.81
CA ALA A 152 4.39 6.77 -19.31
C ALA A 152 4.58 6.46 -17.81
N ILE A 153 3.53 6.58 -16.98
CA ILE A 153 3.60 6.27 -15.54
C ILE A 153 3.39 4.79 -15.21
N LEU A 154 2.79 4.01 -16.12
CA LEU A 154 2.45 2.60 -15.90
C LEU A 154 3.60 1.76 -15.30
N PRO A 155 4.86 1.85 -15.79
CA PRO A 155 5.97 1.13 -15.19
C PRO A 155 6.25 1.53 -13.73
N LYS A 156 6.02 2.80 -13.34
CA LYS A 156 6.25 3.28 -11.97
C LYS A 156 5.32 2.61 -10.96
N LEU A 157 4.11 2.22 -11.36
CA LEU A 157 3.14 1.54 -10.47
C LEU A 157 3.69 0.22 -9.88
N GLN A 158 4.71 -0.37 -10.50
CA GLN A 158 5.36 -1.59 -10.01
C GLN A 158 6.39 -1.30 -8.91
N THR A 159 7.05 -0.15 -8.97
CA THR A 159 8.16 0.21 -8.08
C THR A 159 7.75 1.16 -6.96
N GLY A 160 6.69 1.95 -7.16
CA GLY A 160 6.21 2.96 -6.23
C GLY A 160 5.64 4.16 -6.96
N LEU A 161 4.63 4.80 -6.36
CA LEU A 161 3.96 5.97 -6.92
C LEU A 161 4.11 7.16 -5.97
N ASP A 162 4.68 8.25 -6.48
CA ASP A 162 4.88 9.46 -5.71
C ASP A 162 3.59 10.29 -5.68
N VAL A 163 3.10 10.55 -4.47
CA VAL A 163 1.97 11.45 -4.21
C VAL A 163 2.37 12.48 -3.17
N ASN A 164 1.85 13.69 -3.31
CA ASN A 164 2.12 14.77 -2.37
C ASN A 164 0.79 15.32 -1.83
N VAL A 165 0.47 14.98 -0.59
CA VAL A 165 -0.80 15.36 0.06
C VAL A 165 -0.79 16.83 0.48
N ARG A 166 -1.96 17.43 0.58
CA ARG A 166 -2.24 18.65 1.34
C ARG A 166 -3.06 18.27 2.57
N PHE A 167 -2.89 18.99 3.67
CA PHE A 167 -3.54 18.61 4.93
C PHE A 167 -4.95 19.21 5.10
N THR A 168 -5.55 19.71 4.01
CA THR A 168 -6.78 20.53 4.02
C THR A 168 -8.07 19.76 3.75
N GLY A 169 -7.99 18.57 3.14
CA GLY A 169 -9.16 17.79 2.77
C GLY A 169 -8.78 16.40 2.30
N VAL A 170 -9.69 15.43 2.40
CA VAL A 170 -9.38 14.00 2.14
C VAL A 170 -9.06 13.65 0.68
N LYS A 171 -9.30 14.57 -0.27
CA LYS A 171 -8.99 14.42 -1.70
C LYS A 171 -7.87 15.35 -2.17
N ASP A 172 -7.26 16.10 -1.26
CA ASP A 172 -6.38 17.19 -1.62
C ASP A 172 -4.95 16.69 -1.84
N PHE A 173 -4.63 16.36 -3.08
CA PHE A 173 -3.27 16.08 -3.52
C PHE A 173 -2.75 17.26 -4.37
N GLU A 174 -1.44 17.50 -4.34
CA GLU A 174 -0.80 18.23 -5.42
C GLU A 174 -0.91 17.40 -6.70
N TYR A 175 -1.34 18.05 -7.78
CA TYR A 175 -1.48 17.36 -9.06
C TYR A 175 -0.11 16.92 -9.55
N THR A 176 0.08 15.60 -9.62
CA THR A 176 1.23 14.96 -10.22
C THR A 176 0.78 14.12 -11.41
N PRO A 177 1.60 13.97 -12.47
CA PRO A 177 1.29 13.07 -13.58
C PRO A 177 0.96 11.64 -13.10
N GLU A 178 1.55 11.22 -11.99
CA GLU A 178 1.32 9.96 -11.30
C GLU A 178 -0.14 9.74 -10.90
N CYS A 179 -0.90 10.80 -10.61
CA CYS A 179 -2.30 10.70 -10.19
C CYS A 179 -3.27 10.45 -11.36
N ILE A 180 -2.84 10.69 -12.61
CA ILE A 180 -3.72 10.68 -13.79
C ILE A 180 -4.37 9.32 -14.05
N VAL A 181 -3.72 8.23 -13.64
CA VAL A 181 -4.24 6.87 -13.79
C VAL A 181 -5.53 6.67 -12.98
N PHE A 182 -5.64 7.28 -11.81
CA PHE A 182 -6.84 7.21 -10.98
C PHE A 182 -8.00 7.95 -11.65
N ASP A 183 -7.73 9.11 -12.24
CA ASP A 183 -8.74 9.91 -12.95
C ASP A 183 -9.28 9.20 -14.19
N LEU A 184 -8.40 8.63 -15.03
CA LEU A 184 -8.79 7.89 -16.23
C LEU A 184 -9.62 6.65 -15.88
N LEU A 185 -9.21 5.91 -14.86
CA LEU A 185 -9.93 4.70 -14.40
C LEU A 185 -11.17 5.02 -13.54
N ARG A 186 -11.42 6.29 -13.25
CA ARG A 186 -12.49 6.75 -12.35
C ARG A 186 -12.44 6.04 -11.00
N ILE A 187 -11.24 6.00 -10.43
CA ILE A 187 -10.97 5.46 -9.10
C ILE A 187 -10.72 6.64 -8.17
N PRO A 188 -11.60 6.91 -7.20
CA PRO A 188 -11.33 7.96 -6.21
C PRO A 188 -10.07 7.63 -5.41
N LEU A 189 -9.15 8.59 -5.31
CA LEU A 189 -7.97 8.54 -4.45
C LEU A 189 -8.20 9.43 -3.23
N TYR A 190 -7.94 8.89 -2.03
CA TYR A 190 -8.13 9.56 -0.76
C TYR A 190 -6.88 9.49 0.12
N HIS A 191 -6.76 10.39 1.09
CA HIS A 191 -5.88 10.25 2.25
C HIS A 191 -6.61 10.75 3.52
N GLY A 192 -6.12 10.36 4.70
CA GLY A 192 -6.68 10.79 5.99
C GLY A 192 -5.76 11.67 6.82
N TRP A 193 -4.69 12.20 6.22
CA TRP A 193 -3.71 13.04 6.90
C TRP A 193 -4.15 14.51 6.92
N LEU A 194 -5.10 14.86 7.80
CA LEU A 194 -5.70 16.20 7.85
C LEU A 194 -5.33 16.94 9.14
N LEU A 195 -5.30 18.27 9.04
CA LEU A 195 -5.24 19.15 10.20
C LEU A 195 -6.54 19.06 11.00
N ASP A 196 -6.41 19.15 12.32
CA ASP A 196 -7.56 19.25 13.22
C ASP A 196 -7.98 20.72 13.35
N PRO A 197 -9.23 21.10 13.00
CA PRO A 197 -9.74 22.45 13.16
C PRO A 197 -9.69 22.99 14.60
N GLU A 198 -9.65 22.10 15.59
CA GLU A 198 -9.56 22.47 17.01
C GLU A 198 -8.14 22.91 17.44
N CYS A 199 -7.15 22.79 16.55
CA CYS A 199 -5.75 23.15 16.81
C CYS A 199 -5.29 24.40 16.00
N PRO A 200 -5.69 25.63 16.39
CA PRO A 200 -5.41 26.85 15.63
C PRO A 200 -3.91 27.14 15.46
N GLU A 201 -3.08 26.78 16.44
CA GLU A 201 -1.63 26.94 16.36
C GLU A 201 -1.01 26.08 15.25
N VAL A 202 -1.48 24.83 15.10
CA VAL A 202 -1.04 23.92 14.05
C VAL A 202 -1.55 24.39 12.69
N LEU A 203 -2.80 24.84 12.62
CA LEU A 203 -3.38 25.42 11.40
C LEU A 203 -2.57 26.62 10.90
N ALA A 204 -2.17 27.53 11.79
CA ALA A 204 -1.33 28.67 11.43
C ALA A 204 0.07 28.22 10.98
N ALA A 205 0.68 27.30 11.73
CA ALA A 205 2.03 26.80 11.46
C ALA A 205 2.14 25.95 10.19
N VAL A 206 1.09 25.21 9.81
CA VAL A 206 1.04 24.37 8.60
C VAL A 206 0.44 25.11 7.40
N GLY A 207 -0.61 25.92 7.61
CA GLY A 207 -1.28 26.65 6.55
C GLY A 207 -1.79 25.74 5.43
N ASN A 208 -1.66 26.19 4.17
CA ASN A 208 -2.11 25.46 2.99
C ASN A 208 -0.96 24.73 2.24
N CYS A 209 0.13 24.39 2.95
CA CYS A 209 1.26 23.69 2.37
C CYS A 209 0.91 22.24 2.00
N SER A 210 1.46 21.76 0.89
CA SER A 210 1.61 20.31 0.68
C SER A 210 2.70 19.75 1.60
N TYR A 211 2.80 18.43 1.74
CA TYR A 211 3.82 17.79 2.57
C TYR A 211 5.24 18.25 2.17
N ASN A 212 5.59 18.22 0.88
CA ASN A 212 6.92 18.65 0.42
C ASN A 212 7.20 20.13 0.77
N GLN A 213 6.22 21.01 0.53
CA GLN A 213 6.34 22.44 0.87
C GLN A 213 6.52 22.65 2.39
N LEU A 214 5.83 21.85 3.21
CA LEU A 214 5.91 21.94 4.65
C LEU A 214 7.30 21.52 5.16
N VAL A 215 7.84 20.42 4.65
CA VAL A 215 9.18 19.92 5.01
C VAL A 215 10.25 20.94 4.64
N GLU A 216 10.22 21.48 3.42
CA GLU A 216 11.14 22.54 3.01
C GLU A 216 11.02 23.78 3.89
N ARG A 217 9.78 24.19 4.21
CA ARG A 217 9.55 25.34 5.08
C ARG A 217 10.09 25.10 6.48
N ILE A 218 9.93 23.91 7.06
CA ILE A 218 10.47 23.56 8.38
C ILE A 218 11.99 23.71 8.38
N ILE A 219 12.67 23.14 7.38
CA ILE A 219 14.14 23.20 7.27
C ILE A 219 14.63 24.65 7.20
N ASN A 220 14.01 25.46 6.33
CA ASN A 220 14.39 26.87 6.15
C ASN A 220 14.11 27.69 7.42
N ASN A 221 12.93 27.52 8.02
CA ASN A 221 12.47 28.36 9.12
C ASN A 221 13.17 28.04 10.45
N LYS A 222 13.64 26.80 10.67
CA LYS A 222 14.44 26.43 11.86
C LYS A 222 15.74 27.22 12.00
N SER A 223 16.31 27.66 10.89
CA SER A 223 17.55 28.45 10.86
C SER A 223 17.33 29.97 10.93
N SER A 224 16.06 30.40 11.05
CA SER A 224 15.69 31.81 11.07
C SER A 224 16.19 32.54 12.32
N THR A 225 16.48 33.83 12.19
CA THR A 225 16.83 34.71 13.32
C THR A 225 15.60 35.21 14.08
N LYS A 226 14.40 34.98 13.54
CA LYS A 226 13.12 35.41 14.09
C LYS A 226 12.50 34.31 14.98
N PRO A 227 12.33 34.53 16.30
CA PRO A 227 11.80 33.52 17.22
C PRO A 227 10.41 33.00 16.84
N GLU A 228 9.54 33.86 16.30
CA GLU A 228 8.18 33.49 15.86
C GLU A 228 8.21 32.47 14.71
N VAL A 229 9.11 32.67 13.74
CA VAL A 229 9.27 31.78 12.59
C VAL A 229 9.83 30.42 13.00
N VAL A 230 10.77 30.42 13.96
CA VAL A 230 11.31 29.18 14.53
C VAL A 230 10.21 28.43 15.30
N THR A 231 9.36 29.14 16.03
CA THR A 231 8.25 28.54 16.80
C THR A 231 7.25 27.86 15.86
N GLU A 232 6.83 28.52 14.77
CA GLU A 232 5.97 27.90 13.75
C GLU A 232 6.60 26.64 13.15
N ALA A 233 7.91 26.65 12.86
CA ALA A 233 8.61 25.49 12.33
C ALA A 233 8.61 24.30 13.31
N LEU A 234 8.79 24.56 14.61
CA LEU A 234 8.76 23.53 15.65
C LEU A 234 7.34 22.95 15.82
N ILE A 235 6.30 23.78 15.73
CA ILE A 235 4.90 23.32 15.78
C ILE A 235 4.59 22.43 14.56
N ALA A 236 5.01 22.86 13.37
CA ALA A 236 4.82 22.09 12.13
C ALA A 236 5.58 20.75 12.16
N GLU A 237 6.80 20.74 12.69
CA GLU A 237 7.57 19.50 12.89
C GLU A 237 6.88 18.56 13.89
N ALA A 238 6.48 19.07 15.06
CA ALA A 238 5.78 18.28 16.05
C ALA A 238 4.46 17.68 15.52
N PHE A 239 3.78 18.41 14.62
CA PHE A 239 2.62 17.87 13.90
C PHE A 239 3.00 16.65 13.05
N LEU A 240 4.03 16.75 12.21
CA LEU A 240 4.48 15.64 11.36
C LEU A 240 4.92 14.43 12.20
N GLU A 241 5.65 14.65 13.29
CA GLU A 241 6.10 13.59 14.20
C GLU A 241 4.92 12.89 14.89
N ARG A 242 3.97 13.66 15.43
CA ARG A 242 2.80 13.11 16.13
C ARG A 242 1.85 12.37 15.19
N THR A 243 1.84 12.71 13.91
CA THR A 243 0.94 12.16 12.90
C THR A 243 1.66 11.30 11.86
N ALA A 244 2.82 10.73 12.22
CA ALA A 244 3.68 9.95 11.34
C ALA A 244 2.99 8.72 10.71
N SER A 245 1.88 8.23 11.27
CA SER A 245 1.04 7.18 10.67
C SER A 245 0.22 7.65 9.46
N GLN A 246 0.28 8.95 9.13
CA GLN A 246 -0.39 9.62 8.00
C GLN A 246 -1.92 9.47 8.03
N LEU A 247 -2.49 9.34 9.23
CA LEU A 247 -3.94 9.30 9.47
C LEU A 247 -4.23 10.02 10.80
N THR A 248 -5.14 10.99 10.78
CA THR A 248 -5.61 11.70 11.98
C THR A 248 -7.06 11.34 12.30
N TYR A 249 -7.49 11.53 13.55
CA TYR A 249 -8.89 11.31 13.92
C TYR A 249 -9.85 12.21 13.15
N HIS A 250 -9.49 13.49 12.98
CA HIS A 250 -10.25 14.40 12.13
C HIS A 250 -10.35 13.87 10.69
N GLY A 251 -9.22 13.47 10.09
CA GLY A 251 -9.20 12.90 8.74
C GLY A 251 -10.00 11.60 8.62
N LEU A 252 -10.02 10.75 9.65
CA LEU A 252 -10.85 9.55 9.69
C LEU A 252 -12.35 9.87 9.71
N CYS A 253 -12.78 10.87 10.49
CA CYS A 253 -14.16 11.33 10.49
C CYS A 253 -14.58 11.94 9.15
N GLU A 254 -13.70 12.74 8.54
CA GLU A 254 -13.95 13.35 7.24
C GLU A 254 -13.98 12.31 6.12
N LEU A 255 -13.10 11.30 6.16
CA LEU A 255 -13.14 10.14 5.26
C LEU A 255 -14.50 9.44 5.37
N ASN A 256 -14.92 9.07 6.59
CA ASN A 256 -16.20 8.39 6.77
C ASN A 256 -17.38 9.22 6.24
N SER A 257 -17.33 10.55 6.36
CA SER A 257 -18.38 11.44 5.88
C SER A 257 -18.36 11.65 4.36
N THR A 258 -17.19 11.57 3.72
CA THR A 258 -16.98 11.90 2.31
C THR A 258 -17.03 10.69 1.38
N LEU A 259 -16.61 9.51 1.87
CA LEU A 259 -16.61 8.29 1.09
C LEU A 259 -18.02 7.92 0.61
N ALA A 260 -18.12 7.56 -0.66
CA ALA A 260 -19.35 7.02 -1.23
C ALA A 260 -19.63 5.62 -0.67
N GLU A 261 -20.91 5.36 -0.39
CA GLU A 261 -21.35 4.05 0.09
C GLU A 261 -21.29 3.03 -1.05
N GLU A 262 -20.82 1.82 -0.74
CA GLU A 262 -20.75 0.69 -1.66
C GLU A 262 -19.88 0.91 -2.92
N GLU A 263 -18.93 1.86 -2.88
CA GLU A 263 -17.96 2.12 -3.96
C GLU A 263 -16.51 1.77 -3.53
N PRO A 264 -15.82 0.87 -4.26
CA PRO A 264 -14.39 0.65 -4.03
C PRO A 264 -13.54 1.84 -4.50
N CYS A 265 -12.58 2.25 -3.66
CA CYS A 265 -11.67 3.36 -3.90
C CYS A 265 -10.25 3.03 -3.38
N VAL A 266 -9.32 3.99 -3.48
CA VAL A 266 -7.94 3.83 -2.98
C VAL A 266 -7.65 4.85 -1.88
N LEU A 267 -7.03 4.39 -0.81
CA LEU A 267 -6.52 5.20 0.29
C LEU A 267 -4.99 5.18 0.28
N PHE A 268 -4.38 6.36 0.30
CA PHE A 268 -2.96 6.53 0.60
C PHE A 268 -2.75 6.75 2.10
N ARG A 269 -1.99 5.87 2.74
CA ARG A 269 -1.64 5.95 4.16
C ARG A 269 -0.31 5.24 4.42
N ASN A 270 0.54 5.85 5.22
CA ASN A 270 1.84 5.32 5.65
C ASN A 270 2.69 4.81 4.47
N ASN A 271 2.80 5.62 3.41
CA ASN A 271 3.50 5.29 2.17
C ASN A 271 2.97 4.02 1.46
N HIS A 272 1.71 3.66 1.68
CA HIS A 272 1.07 2.49 1.10
C HIS A 272 -0.28 2.87 0.46
N PHE A 273 -0.61 2.19 -0.64
CA PHE A 273 -1.91 2.32 -1.32
C PHE A 273 -2.78 1.13 -0.95
N ILE A 274 -3.97 1.42 -0.43
CA ILE A 274 -4.88 0.46 0.16
C ILE A 274 -6.20 0.51 -0.60
N THR A 275 -6.72 -0.64 -1.04
CA THR A 275 -8.10 -0.70 -1.55
C THR A 275 -9.07 -0.53 -0.39
N LEU A 276 -9.88 0.53 -0.43
CA LEU A 276 -10.80 0.93 0.63
C LEU A 276 -12.25 0.81 0.15
N TYR A 277 -13.14 0.43 1.05
CA TYR A 277 -14.57 0.26 0.77
C TYR A 277 -15.42 0.69 1.97
N LYS A 278 -16.53 1.38 1.71
CA LYS A 278 -17.47 1.82 2.75
C LYS A 278 -18.79 1.06 2.66
N ARG A 279 -19.26 0.49 3.78
CA ARG A 279 -20.56 -0.21 3.86
C ARG A 279 -21.20 -0.10 5.24
N LYS A 280 -22.48 0.28 5.26
CA LYS A 280 -23.28 0.55 6.47
C LYS A 280 -22.56 1.50 7.43
N ASP A 281 -22.03 2.60 6.88
CA ASP A 281 -21.31 3.62 7.63
C ASP A 281 -20.05 3.12 8.35
N ARG A 282 -19.42 2.07 7.79
CA ARG A 282 -18.15 1.53 8.26
C ARG A 282 -17.18 1.43 7.10
N MET A 283 -15.93 1.78 7.36
CA MET A 283 -14.85 1.69 6.38
C MET A 283 -14.06 0.39 6.57
N TYR A 284 -13.72 -0.24 5.45
CA TYR A 284 -13.02 -1.51 5.39
C TYR A 284 -11.85 -1.40 4.41
N GLN A 285 -10.67 -1.75 4.87
CA GLN A 285 -9.49 -1.94 4.03
C GLN A 285 -9.40 -3.40 3.58
N LEU A 286 -9.08 -3.61 2.31
CA LEU A 286 -8.92 -4.95 1.75
C LEU A 286 -7.63 -5.57 2.29
N VAL A 287 -7.71 -6.81 2.80
CA VAL A 287 -6.54 -7.54 3.28
C VAL A 287 -5.81 -8.16 2.08
N THR A 288 -4.68 -7.55 1.72
CA THR A 288 -3.85 -7.98 0.59
C THR A 288 -2.59 -8.72 1.01
N ASP A 289 -2.26 -8.80 2.30
CA ASP A 289 -1.08 -9.54 2.78
C ASP A 289 -1.19 -11.03 2.42
N GLN A 290 -0.16 -11.55 1.74
CA GLN A 290 -0.11 -12.93 1.28
C GLN A 290 -0.15 -13.97 2.41
N GLY A 291 0.22 -13.60 3.64
CA GLY A 291 0.07 -14.44 4.84
C GLY A 291 -1.37 -14.87 5.12
N PHE A 292 -2.37 -14.12 4.62
CA PHE A 292 -3.79 -14.47 4.70
C PHE A 292 -4.33 -15.14 3.44
N LEU A 293 -3.49 -15.56 2.48
CA LEU A 293 -3.92 -16.15 1.21
C LEU A 293 -4.94 -17.29 1.39
N ASN A 294 -4.69 -18.18 2.36
CA ASN A 294 -5.52 -19.36 2.62
C ASN A 294 -6.65 -19.13 3.65
N GLU A 295 -6.72 -17.94 4.25
CA GLU A 295 -7.70 -17.61 5.29
C GLU A 295 -8.98 -17.05 4.64
N ALA A 296 -9.93 -17.93 4.32
CA ALA A 296 -11.16 -17.56 3.63
C ALA A 296 -12.06 -16.57 4.40
N ASP A 297 -11.97 -16.58 5.73
CA ASP A 297 -12.76 -15.72 6.63
C ASP A 297 -12.11 -14.32 6.82
N VAL A 298 -10.95 -14.05 6.21
CA VAL A 298 -10.21 -12.78 6.34
C VAL A 298 -10.13 -12.11 4.97
N VAL A 299 -11.06 -11.21 4.66
CA VAL A 299 -11.09 -10.48 3.38
C VAL A 299 -10.90 -8.99 3.60
N TRP A 300 -11.52 -8.48 4.65
CA TRP A 300 -11.53 -7.07 5.01
C TRP A 300 -10.98 -6.89 6.42
N GLU A 301 -10.45 -5.72 6.70
CA GLU A 301 -10.11 -5.26 8.04
C GLU A 301 -10.81 -3.91 8.27
N THR A 302 -11.39 -3.69 9.45
CA THR A 302 -12.08 -2.43 9.74
C THR A 302 -11.09 -1.29 9.93
N LEU A 303 -11.34 -0.14 9.30
CA LEU A 303 -10.61 1.09 9.54
C LEU A 303 -11.37 1.98 10.53
N ILE A 304 -11.10 1.81 11.83
CA ILE A 304 -11.80 2.50 12.93
C ILE A 304 -10.93 3.47 13.73
N ASN A 305 -9.61 3.36 13.63
CA ASN A 305 -8.69 4.28 14.30
C ASN A 305 -7.35 4.41 13.58
N CYS A 306 -6.47 5.20 14.19
CA CYS A 306 -5.14 5.51 13.65
C CYS A 306 -4.06 4.49 14.06
N GLU A 307 -4.35 3.59 15.02
CA GLU A 307 -3.38 2.72 15.70
C GLU A 307 -3.29 1.31 15.10
N GLY A 308 -4.28 0.90 14.29
CA GLY A 308 -4.23 -0.38 13.56
C GLY A 308 -4.71 -1.59 14.38
N ASP A 309 -5.67 -1.39 15.29
CA ASP A 309 -6.37 -2.47 16.00
C ASP A 309 -7.63 -2.94 15.25
N GLY A 310 -7.59 -2.89 13.91
CA GLY A 310 -8.69 -3.25 13.05
C GLY A 310 -9.14 -4.70 13.27
N GLN A 311 -10.44 -4.94 13.14
CA GLN A 311 -11.01 -6.27 13.23
C GLN A 311 -11.15 -6.87 11.83
N PHE A 312 -10.71 -8.12 11.68
CA PHE A 312 -10.91 -8.84 10.43
C PHE A 312 -12.37 -9.21 10.22
N ALA A 313 -12.78 -9.15 8.96
CA ALA A 313 -14.11 -9.51 8.50
C ALA A 313 -14.04 -10.32 7.21
N ASP A 314 -15.04 -11.18 7.01
CA ASP A 314 -15.16 -11.99 5.81
C ASP A 314 -15.77 -11.22 4.63
N SER A 315 -15.99 -11.92 3.51
CA SER A 315 -16.66 -11.41 2.31
C SER A 315 -18.02 -10.74 2.55
N GLU A 316 -18.75 -11.15 3.59
CA GLU A 316 -20.07 -10.61 3.94
C GLU A 316 -19.98 -9.52 5.02
N PHE A 317 -18.76 -9.07 5.33
CA PHE A 317 -18.45 -8.06 6.36
C PHE A 317 -18.86 -8.51 7.77
N ALA A 318 -18.96 -9.82 7.99
CA ALA A 318 -19.14 -10.35 9.34
C ALA A 318 -17.78 -10.34 10.05
N ILE A 319 -17.72 -9.64 11.19
CA ILE A 319 -16.53 -9.60 12.03
C ILE A 319 -16.43 -10.95 12.73
N ASN A 320 -15.46 -11.75 12.29
CA ASN A 320 -15.19 -13.04 12.88
C ASN A 320 -14.06 -12.87 13.89
N PRO A 321 -14.27 -13.15 15.19
CA PRO A 321 -13.13 -13.23 16.10
C PRO A 321 -12.17 -14.29 15.55
N PRO A 322 -10.84 -14.04 15.54
CA PRO A 322 -9.89 -14.99 14.99
C PRO A 322 -10.13 -16.33 15.67
N LYS A 323 -10.48 -17.35 14.88
CA LYS A 323 -10.56 -18.72 15.39
C LYS A 323 -9.18 -19.02 15.96
N PRO A 324 -9.05 -19.41 17.24
CA PRO A 324 -7.76 -19.83 17.75
C PRO A 324 -7.23 -20.88 16.78
N ARG A 325 -5.99 -20.72 16.31
CA ARG A 325 -5.36 -21.62 15.32
C ARG A 325 -5.72 -23.05 15.70
N CYS A 326 -6.63 -23.65 14.95
CA CYS A 326 -6.91 -25.06 15.09
C CYS A 326 -5.80 -25.74 14.33
N LEU A 327 -4.63 -25.85 14.97
CA LEU A 327 -3.60 -26.77 14.52
C LEU A 327 -4.30 -28.11 14.29
N THR A 328 -3.99 -28.77 13.17
CA THR A 328 -4.42 -30.15 13.03
C THR A 328 -3.85 -30.93 14.22
N THR A 329 -4.53 -31.98 14.67
CA THR A 329 -4.04 -32.79 15.79
C THR A 329 -2.58 -33.21 15.58
N GLU A 330 -2.18 -33.46 14.33
CA GLU A 330 -0.81 -33.78 13.93
C GLU A 330 0.17 -32.61 14.15
N GLN A 331 -0.17 -31.39 13.73
CA GLN A 331 0.67 -30.21 13.97
C GLN A 331 0.79 -29.84 15.45
N GLN A 332 -0.24 -30.13 16.23
CA GLN A 332 -0.22 -30.00 17.69
C GLN A 332 0.72 -31.03 18.32
N ILE A 333 0.66 -32.29 17.87
CA ILE A 333 1.54 -33.36 18.34
C ILE A 333 3.01 -33.04 18.04
N ASP A 334 3.32 -32.57 16.83
CA ASP A 334 4.71 -32.24 16.45
C ASP A 334 5.28 -31.10 17.30
N GLN A 335 4.49 -30.05 17.57
CA GLN A 335 4.92 -28.95 18.43
C GLN A 335 5.08 -29.37 19.90
N ASP A 336 4.17 -30.19 20.41
CA ASP A 336 4.25 -30.72 21.76
C ASP A 336 5.45 -31.68 21.92
N GLU A 337 5.78 -32.47 20.89
CA GLU A 337 6.95 -33.36 20.88
C GLU A 337 8.26 -32.56 20.87
N GLU A 338 8.33 -31.49 20.08
CA GLU A 338 9.51 -30.63 20.00
C GLU A 338 9.76 -29.87 21.32
N LEU A 339 8.69 -29.37 21.94
CA LEU A 339 8.76 -28.74 23.26
C LEU A 339 9.16 -29.74 24.35
N ALA A 340 8.60 -30.96 24.33
CA ALA A 340 8.97 -32.02 25.27
C ALA A 340 10.44 -32.39 25.15
N LYS A 341 10.98 -32.43 23.92
CA LYS A 341 12.39 -32.71 23.67
C LYS A 341 13.31 -31.61 24.21
N GLN A 342 12.94 -30.34 24.03
CA GLN A 342 13.68 -29.21 24.61
C GLN A 342 13.72 -29.28 26.14
N LEU A 343 12.59 -29.54 26.80
CA LEU A 343 12.53 -29.68 28.26
C LEU A 343 13.38 -30.85 28.77
N GLN A 344 13.39 -31.97 28.02
CA GLN A 344 14.21 -33.13 28.34
C GLN A 344 15.71 -32.84 28.20
N GLU A 345 16.12 -32.11 27.16
CA GLU A 345 17.51 -31.68 26.95
C GLU A 345 17.95 -30.69 28.03
N GLU A 346 17.09 -29.77 28.44
CA GLU A 346 17.37 -28.81 29.50
C GLU A 346 17.51 -29.50 30.87
N GLU A 347 16.65 -30.48 31.18
CA GLU A 347 16.78 -31.29 32.39
C GLU A 347 18.07 -32.11 32.38
N ASN A 348 18.42 -32.73 31.25
CA ASN A 348 19.67 -33.48 31.08
C ASN A 348 20.90 -32.58 31.27
N HIS A 349 20.89 -31.36 30.72
CA HIS A 349 21.94 -30.37 30.95
C HIS A 349 22.01 -29.96 32.43
N ARG A 350 20.87 -29.80 33.09
CA ARG A 350 20.79 -29.47 34.52
C ARG A 350 21.25 -30.62 35.42
N ALA A 351 21.04 -31.86 35.00
CA ALA A 351 21.54 -33.05 35.68
C ALA A 351 23.06 -33.23 35.49
N ALA A 352 23.57 -33.00 34.28
CA ALA A 352 25.00 -33.07 33.95
C ALA A 352 25.83 -31.98 34.67
N SER A 353 25.27 -30.79 34.80
CA SER A 353 25.90 -29.71 35.59
C SER A 353 25.88 -30.02 37.10
N ARG A 354 24.85 -30.69 37.62
CA ARG A 354 24.81 -31.17 39.02
C ARG A 354 25.78 -32.32 39.30
N SER A 355 26.06 -33.20 38.33
CA SER A 355 27.01 -34.30 38.52
C SER A 355 28.48 -33.85 38.44
N SER A 356 28.80 -32.81 37.66
CA SER A 356 30.14 -32.22 37.58
C SER A 356 30.60 -31.53 38.88
N VAL A 357 29.66 -31.04 39.70
CA VAL A 357 29.98 -30.44 41.02
C VAL A 357 30.31 -31.50 42.08
N ARG A 358 30.01 -32.78 41.84
CA ARG A 358 30.21 -33.86 42.83
C ARG A 358 31.52 -34.64 42.65
N SER A 359 32.32 -34.37 41.61
CA SER A 359 33.59 -35.05 41.31
C SER A 359 34.83 -34.29 41.80
N GLY A 360 34.78 -33.74 43.01
CA GLY A 360 35.87 -32.96 43.62
C GLY A 360 36.18 -33.32 45.07
N THR A 361 36.42 -34.60 45.40
CA THR A 361 37.09 -35.02 46.65
C THR A 361 37.56 -36.49 46.55
N PRO A 362 38.84 -36.84 46.84
CA PRO A 362 39.29 -38.22 46.88
C PRO A 362 39.37 -38.83 48.29
N GLN A 363 39.22 -40.16 48.35
CA GLN A 363 39.55 -41.13 49.42
C GLN A 363 38.69 -41.15 50.69
N ALA A 364 38.05 -42.29 51.01
CA ALA A 364 38.68 -43.47 51.61
C ALA A 364 37.66 -44.62 51.87
N ALA A 365 38.15 -45.84 51.68
CA ALA A 365 37.81 -47.09 52.36
C ALA A 365 36.37 -47.67 52.30
N GLY A 366 36.29 -48.84 51.66
CA GLY A 366 35.82 -50.05 52.34
C GLY A 366 34.44 -50.59 51.98
N GLY A 367 34.40 -51.88 51.64
CA GLY A 367 33.23 -52.72 51.94
C GLY A 367 32.45 -53.21 50.72
N ALA A 368 32.61 -54.51 50.45
CA ALA A 368 31.80 -55.30 49.53
C ALA A 368 30.33 -55.40 49.99
N ALA A 369 29.41 -55.63 49.04
CA ALA A 369 28.55 -56.82 48.97
C ALA A 369 27.18 -56.57 48.29
N SER A 370 26.84 -57.48 47.37
CA SER A 370 25.53 -58.12 47.10
C SER A 370 24.26 -57.28 46.82
N THR A 371 23.77 -57.41 45.58
CA THR A 371 22.45 -57.93 45.16
C THR A 371 21.21 -57.60 46.01
N GLN A 372 20.22 -56.90 45.42
CA GLN A 372 18.83 -57.41 45.23
C GLN A 372 17.91 -56.40 44.52
N GLN A 373 17.04 -56.94 43.67
CA GLN A 373 15.85 -56.32 43.07
C GLN A 373 14.80 -55.98 44.14
N GLN A 374 14.03 -54.90 43.93
CA GLN A 374 12.58 -54.79 44.26
C GLN A 374 12.07 -53.47 43.68
N GLN A 375 11.22 -53.51 42.65
CA GLN A 375 9.75 -53.52 42.69
C GLN A 375 9.08 -52.17 42.99
N GLN A 376 8.19 -51.84 42.05
CA GLN A 376 7.11 -50.87 42.03
C GLN A 376 6.58 -50.40 43.40
N GLN A 377 6.26 -49.11 43.46
CA GLN A 377 4.97 -48.64 43.97
C GLN A 377 4.68 -47.21 43.49
N GLN A 378 3.59 -47.07 42.72
CA GLN A 378 2.87 -45.80 42.61
C GLN A 378 2.21 -45.49 43.96
N PRO A 379 1.96 -44.20 44.24
CA PRO A 379 0.72 -43.82 44.88
C PRO A 379 -0.07 -42.84 44.02
N ARG A 380 -1.32 -43.21 43.73
CA ARG A 380 -2.39 -42.25 43.45
C ARG A 380 -2.68 -41.44 44.71
N HIS A 381 -2.96 -40.14 44.58
CA HIS A 381 -4.13 -39.55 45.21
C HIS A 381 -4.49 -38.17 44.64
N ASN A 382 -5.80 -38.03 44.39
CA ASN A 382 -6.57 -36.80 44.14
C ASN A 382 -6.24 -35.65 45.09
N ASN A 383 -6.34 -34.40 44.61
CA ASN A 383 -7.43 -33.49 44.99
C ASN A 383 -7.40 -32.16 44.21
N SER A 384 -8.61 -31.67 43.95
CA SER A 384 -9.02 -30.46 43.23
C SER A 384 -8.65 -29.13 43.96
N PRO A 385 -8.89 -27.94 43.35
CA PRO A 385 -8.03 -26.76 43.40
C PRO A 385 -8.40 -25.72 44.48
N PRO A 386 -7.57 -24.69 44.71
CA PRO A 386 -8.00 -23.47 45.38
C PRO A 386 -8.26 -22.29 44.42
N SER A 387 -9.20 -21.47 44.86
CA SER A 387 -9.82 -20.31 44.22
C SER A 387 -9.00 -19.02 44.34
N LYS A 388 -9.16 -18.16 43.30
CA LYS A 388 -9.12 -16.68 43.19
C LYS A 388 -8.45 -15.82 44.29
N LYS A 389 -7.68 -14.82 43.82
CA LYS A 389 -7.51 -13.40 44.27
C LYS A 389 -6.36 -12.79 43.43
N ASP A 390 -6.20 -11.51 43.16
CA ASP A 390 -7.07 -10.35 43.01
C ASP A 390 -6.27 -9.36 42.14
N CYS A 391 -6.96 -8.48 41.44
CA CYS A 391 -6.42 -7.46 40.54
C CYS A 391 -5.59 -6.41 41.30
N THR A 392 -4.48 -5.94 40.73
CA THR A 392 -3.91 -4.61 41.04
C THR A 392 -3.18 -4.07 39.81
N ILE A 393 -3.69 -2.95 39.32
CA ILE A 393 -3.11 -2.10 38.27
C ILE A 393 -2.13 -1.12 38.94
N LEU A 394 -0.98 -0.91 38.32
CA LEU A 394 -0.28 0.37 38.30
C LEU A 394 -0.06 0.78 36.84
#